data_AF-A0A382U5G4-F1
#
_entry.id   AF-A0A382U5G4-F1
#
_cell.length_a   1.000
_cell.length_b   1.000
_cell.length_c   1.000
_cell.angle_alpha   90.00
_cell.angle_beta   90.00
_cell.angle_gamma   90.00
#
_symmetry.space_group_name_H-M   'P 1'
#
loop_
_entity.id
_entity.type
_entity.pdbx_description
1 polymer ?
#
loop_
_entity_poly.entity_id
_entity_poly.type
_entity_poly.pdbx_seq_one_letter_code
_entity_poly.pdbx_strand_id
1 'polypeptide(L)'
;MALSRLQPVINGSGVVIHTNLGRAPLPVKSVAVGTGHTNLEIDLATGRRGKRAAYLEQCLAELCGAEAALVANNCAAALVLILRHFTAEKKEVIISRGELVQIGG
;
A
#
# COMPACT_ATOMS: atom_id res chain seq x y z
N MET A 1 27.88 9.87 20.88
CA MET A 1 26.60 9.99 20.13
C MET A 1 25.97 8.62 20.05
N ALA A 2 24.82 8.40 20.69
CA ALA A 2 24.11 7.13 20.57
C ALA A 2 23.57 7.01 19.14
N LEU A 3 24.07 6.04 18.38
CA LEU A 3 23.56 5.73 17.05
C LEU A 3 22.11 5.26 17.20
N SER A 4 21.18 5.93 16.50
CA SER A 4 19.81 5.43 16.36
C SER A 4 19.85 4.05 15.71
N ARG A 5 19.03 3.11 16.21
CA ARG A 5 18.89 1.76 15.62
C ARG A 5 18.49 1.82 14.14
N LEU A 6 17.74 2.85 13.74
CA LEU A 6 17.40 3.13 12.35
C LEU A 6 18.10 4.41 11.90
N GLN A 7 18.85 4.32 10.81
CA GLN A 7 19.60 5.43 10.22
C GLN A 7 19.60 5.32 8.69
N PRO A 8 19.73 6.44 7.97
CA PRO A 8 19.92 6.42 6.52
C PRO A 8 21.16 5.62 6.13
N VAL A 9 21.09 4.94 4.98
CA VAL A 9 22.20 4.14 4.43
C VAL A 9 22.40 4.44 2.95
N ILE A 10 23.62 4.26 2.46
CA ILE A 10 23.94 4.34 1.03
C ILE A 10 23.80 2.95 0.41
N ASN A 11 22.93 2.81 -0.57
CA ASN A 11 22.77 1.55 -1.30
C ASN A 11 23.83 1.43 -2.41
N GLY A 12 24.83 0.59 -2.20
CA GLY A 12 25.88 0.27 -3.18
C GLY A 12 25.71 -1.08 -3.89
N SER A 13 24.60 -1.81 -3.68
CA SER A 13 24.44 -3.17 -4.23
C SER A 13 23.94 -3.22 -5.68
N GLY A 14 23.48 -2.08 -6.22
CA GLY A 14 22.80 -2.03 -7.52
C GLY A 14 21.37 -2.61 -7.52
N VAL A 15 20.88 -3.12 -6.37
CA VAL A 15 19.50 -3.63 -6.24
C VAL A 15 18.56 -2.45 -5.95
N VAL A 16 17.69 -2.12 -6.89
CA VAL A 16 16.76 -0.98 -6.79
C VAL A 16 15.68 -1.22 -5.73
N ILE A 17 14.95 -2.33 -5.82
CA ILE A 17 13.94 -2.72 -4.82
C ILE A 17 14.58 -3.60 -3.76
N HIS A 18 15.35 -2.99 -2.87
CA HIS A 18 16.08 -3.72 -1.84
C HIS A 18 15.19 -3.97 -0.62
N THR A 19 14.68 -5.19 -0.44
CA THR A 19 13.76 -5.55 0.65
C THR A 19 14.32 -5.22 2.04
N ASN A 20 15.58 -5.54 2.28
CA ASN A 20 16.24 -5.28 3.58
C ASN A 20 16.56 -3.80 3.84
N LEU A 21 16.62 -2.95 2.79
CA LEU A 21 16.90 -1.51 2.93
C LEU A 21 15.64 -0.65 2.81
N GLY A 22 14.45 -1.26 2.83
CA GLY A 22 13.18 -0.52 2.84
C GLY A 22 12.53 -0.31 1.47
N ARG A 23 12.87 -1.12 0.46
CA ARG A 23 12.26 -1.11 -0.88
C ARG A 23 12.47 0.23 -1.60
N ALA A 24 11.41 0.88 -2.08
CA ALA A 24 11.50 2.10 -2.87
C ALA A 24 11.66 3.33 -1.98
N PRO A 25 12.70 4.16 -2.16
CA PRO A 25 12.83 5.42 -1.43
C PRO A 25 11.73 6.40 -1.83
N LEU A 26 11.26 7.19 -0.87
CA LEU A 26 10.24 8.21 -1.10
C LEU A 26 10.87 9.55 -1.47
N PRO A 27 10.27 10.33 -2.39
CA PRO A 27 10.75 11.68 -2.68
C PRO A 27 10.51 12.61 -1.48
N VAL A 28 11.39 13.59 -1.27
CA VAL A 28 11.33 14.53 -0.12
C VAL A 28 9.95 15.19 0.04
N LYS A 29 9.28 15.50 -1.09
CA LYS A 29 7.96 16.15 -1.10
C LYS A 29 6.84 15.32 -0.45
N SER A 30 6.91 13.98 -0.47
CA SER A 30 5.86 13.14 0.13
C SER A 30 5.93 13.12 1.66
N VAL A 31 7.07 13.46 2.26
CA VAL A 31 7.24 13.47 3.72
C VAL A 31 6.66 14.75 4.35
N ALA A 32 6.61 15.84 3.59
CA ALA A 32 6.15 17.15 4.07
C ALA A 32 4.65 17.21 4.42
N VAL A 33 3.83 16.31 3.87
CA VAL A 33 2.38 16.26 4.16
C VAL A 33 2.09 15.80 5.60
N GLY A 34 3.06 15.12 6.24
CA GLY A 34 2.91 14.59 7.61
C GLY A 34 3.23 15.56 8.74
N THR A 35 3.65 16.80 8.46
CA THR A 35 4.09 17.75 9.49
C THR A 35 2.97 18.61 10.08
N GLY A 36 1.72 18.46 9.61
CA GLY A 36 0.56 19.23 10.08
C GLY A 36 -0.76 18.51 9.81
N HIS A 37 -1.87 19.16 10.17
CA HIS A 37 -3.21 18.66 9.88
C HIS A 37 -3.50 18.74 8.39
N THR A 38 -4.26 17.76 7.89
CA THR A 38 -4.71 17.70 6.50
C THR A 38 -6.20 17.38 6.45
N ASN A 39 -6.81 17.54 5.28
CA ASN A 39 -8.20 17.16 5.01
C ASN A 39 -8.35 15.64 4.79
N LEU A 40 -7.53 14.83 5.46
CA LEU A 40 -7.40 13.38 5.27
C LEU A 40 -8.76 12.64 5.25
N GLU A 41 -9.70 13.05 6.09
CA GLU A 41 -11.08 12.52 6.10
C GLU A 41 -12.14 13.63 6.03
N ILE A 42 -11.80 14.81 5.51
CA ILE A 42 -12.74 15.92 5.39
C ILE A 42 -12.90 16.29 3.92
N ASP A 43 -14.15 16.26 3.46
CA ASP A 43 -14.53 16.82 2.16
C ASP A 43 -14.66 18.33 2.31
N LEU A 44 -13.81 19.09 1.61
CA LEU A 44 -13.79 20.55 1.70
C LEU A 44 -14.96 21.23 0.98
N ALA A 45 -15.60 20.56 0.03
CA ALA A 45 -16.76 21.10 -0.67
C ALA A 45 -18.03 21.02 0.19
N THR A 46 -18.16 19.95 0.99
CA THR A 46 -19.35 19.73 1.84
C THR A 46 -19.12 20.06 3.32
N GLY A 47 -17.87 20.16 3.76
CA GLY A 47 -17.49 20.33 5.17
C GLY A 47 -17.75 19.09 6.04
N ARG A 48 -18.09 17.95 5.45
CA ARG A 48 -18.44 16.72 6.17
C ARG A 48 -17.30 15.71 6.15
N ARG A 49 -17.44 14.66 6.97
CA ARG A 49 -16.53 13.52 6.96
C ARG A 49 -16.61 12.81 5.61
N GLY A 50 -15.47 12.69 4.94
CA GLY A 50 -15.27 11.98 3.69
C GLY A 50 -14.55 10.64 3.89
N LYS A 51 -14.26 9.96 2.78
CA LYS A 51 -13.45 8.74 2.77
C LYS A 51 -11.97 9.09 2.63
N ARG A 52 -11.13 8.41 3.41
CA ARG A 52 -9.68 8.66 3.48
C ARG A 52 -8.95 8.50 2.13
N ALA A 53 -9.29 7.46 1.39
CA ALA A 53 -8.55 7.06 0.21
C ALA A 53 -9.30 7.36 -1.11
N ALA A 54 -10.42 8.09 -1.07
CA ALA A 54 -11.30 8.24 -2.24
C ALA A 54 -10.57 8.71 -3.50
N TYR A 55 -9.73 9.73 -3.37
CA TYR A 55 -8.95 10.24 -4.50
C TYR A 55 -7.99 9.18 -5.07
N LEU A 56 -7.28 8.48 -4.18
CA LEU A 56 -6.34 7.43 -4.59
C LEU A 56 -7.05 6.24 -5.23
N GLU A 57 -8.19 5.83 -4.69
CA GLU A 57 -9.02 4.75 -5.22
C GLU A 57 -9.57 5.09 -6.61
N GLN A 58 -10.01 6.34 -6.84
CA GLN A 58 -10.44 6.81 -8.16
C GLN A 58 -9.29 6.78 -9.16
N CYS A 59 -8.13 7.37 -8.82
CA CYS A 59 -6.96 7.35 -9.70
C CYS A 59 -6.50 5.91 -10.02
N LEU A 60 -6.55 5.00 -9.06
CA LEU A 60 -6.18 3.59 -9.29
C LEU A 60 -7.19 2.88 -10.19
N ALA A 61 -8.49 3.11 -9.99
CA ALA A 61 -9.53 2.54 -10.85
C ALA A 61 -9.35 3.02 -12.30
N GLU A 62 -9.12 4.32 -12.50
CA GLU A 62 -8.86 4.91 -13.82
C GLU A 62 -7.58 4.35 -14.46
N LEU A 63 -6.48 4.32 -13.72
CA LEU A 63 -5.19 3.82 -14.21
C LEU A 63 -5.27 2.35 -14.64
N CYS A 64 -6.01 1.53 -13.89
CA CYS A 64 -6.16 0.10 -14.15
C CYS A 64 -7.31 -0.23 -15.11
N GLY A 65 -8.13 0.74 -15.51
CA GLY A 65 -9.36 0.51 -16.29
C GLY A 65 -10.39 -0.36 -15.54
N ALA A 66 -10.43 -0.27 -14.21
CA ALA A 66 -11.34 -1.03 -13.37
C ALA A 66 -12.57 -0.20 -12.97
N GLU A 67 -13.69 -0.86 -12.66
CA GLU A 67 -14.91 -0.20 -12.17
C GLU A 67 -14.70 0.50 -10.82
N ALA A 68 -13.89 -0.10 -9.95
CA ALA A 68 -13.56 0.42 -8.63
C ALA A 68 -12.20 -0.11 -8.16
N ALA A 69 -11.60 0.59 -7.20
CA ALA A 69 -10.39 0.15 -6.52
C ALA A 69 -10.52 0.34 -5.00
N LEU A 70 -9.70 -0.41 -4.26
CA LEU A 70 -9.56 -0.33 -2.81
C LEU A 70 -8.08 -0.35 -2.46
N VAL A 71 -7.67 0.50 -1.51
CA VAL A 71 -6.31 0.47 -0.97
C VAL A 71 -6.29 -0.12 0.43
N ALA A 72 -5.51 -1.17 0.60
CA ALA A 72 -5.24 -1.79 1.89
C ALA A 72 -3.81 -1.48 2.35
N ASN A 73 -3.49 -1.84 3.59
CA ASN A 73 -2.17 -1.61 4.20
C ASN A 73 -1.01 -2.13 3.33
N ASN A 74 -1.12 -3.35 2.81
CA ASN A 74 -0.15 -3.96 1.90
C ASN A 74 -0.81 -5.07 1.05
N CYS A 75 -0.07 -5.62 0.10
CA CYS A 75 -0.58 -6.69 -0.78
C CYS A 75 -0.99 -7.96 -0.03
N ALA A 76 -0.32 -8.30 1.07
CA ALA A 76 -0.67 -9.48 1.87
C ALA A 76 -2.04 -9.31 2.55
N ALA A 77 -2.31 -8.14 3.14
CA ALA A 77 -3.61 -7.81 3.70
C ALA A 77 -4.70 -7.80 2.61
N ALA A 78 -4.40 -7.25 1.43
CA ALA A 78 -5.32 -7.27 0.30
C ALA A 78 -5.70 -8.70 -0.10
N LEU A 79 -4.71 -9.60 -0.22
CA LEU A 79 -4.94 -11.02 -0.53
C LEU A 79 -5.87 -11.67 0.50
N VAL A 80 -5.62 -11.45 1.79
CA VAL A 80 -6.47 -11.98 2.86
C VAL A 80 -7.90 -11.47 2.77
N LEU A 81 -8.09 -10.16 2.51
CA LEU A 81 -9.42 -9.57 2.38
C LEU A 81 -10.17 -10.12 1.16
N ILE A 82 -9.49 -10.23 0.02
CA ILE A 82 -10.03 -10.78 -1.23
C ILE A 82 -10.48 -12.23 -0.99
N LEU A 83 -9.58 -13.08 -0.49
CA LEU A 83 -9.90 -14.49 -0.23
C LEU A 83 -11.05 -14.61 0.76
N ARG A 84 -11.02 -13.89 1.89
CA ARG A 84 -12.07 -13.94 2.90
C ARG A 84 -13.44 -13.54 2.34
N HIS A 85 -13.49 -12.52 1.48
CA HIS A 85 -14.73 -12.06 0.87
C HIS A 85 -15.30 -13.09 -0.11
N PHE A 86 -14.51 -13.51 -1.11
CA PHE A 86 -15.00 -14.40 -2.16
C PHE A 86 -15.18 -15.86 -1.70
N THR A 87 -14.53 -16.27 -0.62
CA THR A 87 -14.70 -17.60 -0.03
C THR A 87 -15.69 -17.65 1.13
N ALA A 88 -16.51 -16.62 1.31
CA ALA A 88 -17.50 -16.59 2.38
C ALA A 88 -18.45 -17.80 2.28
N GLU A 89 -18.94 -18.08 1.07
CA GLU A 89 -19.88 -19.16 0.77
C GLU A 89 -19.19 -20.45 0.31
N LYS A 90 -18.21 -20.37 -0.61
CA LYS A 90 -17.44 -21.52 -1.10
C LYS A 90 -15.98 -21.43 -0.66
N LYS A 91 -15.49 -22.43 0.06
CA LYS A 91 -14.15 -22.41 0.70
C LYS A 91 -12.98 -22.77 -0.23
N GLU A 92 -13.24 -23.04 -1.50
CA GLU A 92 -12.22 -23.48 -2.46
C GLU A 92 -11.77 -22.35 -3.37
N VAL A 93 -10.45 -22.25 -3.57
CA VAL A 93 -9.83 -21.35 -4.54
C VAL A 93 -8.84 -22.17 -5.37
N ILE A 94 -8.99 -22.12 -6.69
CA ILE A 94 -8.11 -22.83 -7.62
C ILE A 94 -6.88 -21.95 -7.86
N ILE A 95 -5.69 -22.55 -7.70
CA ILE A 95 -4.40 -21.90 -7.92
C ILE A 95 -3.42 -22.91 -8.54
N SER A 96 -2.53 -22.45 -9.40
CA SER A 96 -1.46 -23.32 -9.90
C SER A 96 -0.49 -23.69 -8.78
N ARG A 97 -0.01 -24.93 -8.76
CA ARG A 97 1.03 -25.33 -7.79
C ARG A 97 2.31 -24.49 -7.92
N GLY A 98 2.59 -23.97 -9.11
CA GLY A 98 3.73 -23.07 -9.36
C GLY A 98 3.54 -21.65 -8.82
N GLU A 99 2.31 -21.27 -8.46
CA GLU A 99 1.98 -19.96 -7.90
C GLU A 99 1.93 -19.97 -6.36
N LEU A 100 2.20 -21.12 -5.73
CA LEU A 100 2.43 -21.23 -4.29
C LEU A 100 3.82 -20.69 -3.95
N VAL A 101 3.98 -19.38 -4.13
CA VAL A 101 5.24 -18.67 -3.97
C VAL A 101 5.44 -18.19 -2.52
N GLN A 102 6.69 -18.18 -2.09
CA GLN A 102 7.13 -17.54 -0.85
C GLN A 102 7.98 -16.32 -1.22
N ILE A 103 7.56 -15.13 -0.79
CA ILE A 103 8.27 -13.89 -1.08
C ILE A 103 8.96 -13.40 0.19
N GLY A 104 10.28 -13.60 0.28
CA GLY A 104 11.12 -12.98 1.31
C GLY A 104 10.98 -13.53 2.73
N GLY A 105 10.48 -14.77 2.88
CA GLY A 105 10.28 -15.44 4.18
C GLY A 105 8.81 -15.52 4.55
#